data_AF-A0A8T0VF18-F1
#
_entry.id   AF-A0A8T0VF18-F1
#
_cell.length_a   1.000
_cell.length_b   1.000
_cell.length_c   1.000
_cell.angle_alpha   90.00
_cell.angle_beta   90.00
_cell.angle_gamma   90.00
#
_symmetry.space_group_name_H-M   'P 1'
#
loop_
_entity.id
_entity.type
_entity.pdbx_description
1 polymer ?
#
loop_
_entity_poly.entity_id
_entity_poly.type
_entity_poly.pdbx_seq_one_letter_code
_entity_poly.pdbx_strand_id
1 'polypeptide(L)'
;MLQKDGDIDEDVRHRISAGWLKWRQASGVLCDRRVPQKLKGKFYRTAIRPAMLYGAECWPTKRRHVQQLSVAEMRMLRWFCGHTRRDRVRNEAIRERVGVVPIEEKLTQHRLRWFGHVQRRPPEAPVRSGVLKRVDEVKRGRSRP
;
A
#
# COMPACT_ATOMS: atom_id res chain seq x y z
N MET A 1 -6.17 4.68 14.23
CA MET A 1 -6.23 5.50 15.48
C MET A 1 -4.78 5.78 15.83
N LEU A 2 -4.39 7.01 16.20
CA LEU A 2 -2.99 7.27 16.56
C LEU A 2 -2.66 6.49 17.85
N GLN A 3 -1.85 5.43 17.72
CA GLN A 3 -1.36 4.68 18.86
C GLN A 3 -0.43 5.56 19.70
N LYS A 4 -0.40 5.34 21.02
CA LYS A 4 0.40 6.14 21.97
C LYS A 4 1.89 6.20 21.60
N ASP A 5 2.39 5.19 20.91
CA ASP A 5 3.80 5.08 20.51
C ASP A 5 4.09 5.59 19.08
N GLY A 6 3.06 6.12 18.38
CA GLY A 6 3.17 6.57 16.99
C GLY A 6 3.36 5.42 15.98
N ASP A 7 3.19 4.17 16.40
CA ASP A 7 3.27 3.01 15.51
C ASP A 7 1.97 2.82 14.71
N ILE A 8 2.12 2.19 13.55
CA ILE A 8 1.03 1.91 12.61
C ILE A 8 0.82 0.41 12.40
N ASP A 9 1.49 -0.45 13.18
CA ASP A 9 1.45 -1.90 12.99
C ASP A 9 0.02 -2.47 13.08
N GLU A 10 -0.84 -1.92 13.95
CA GLU A 10 -2.25 -2.33 14.01
C GLU A 10 -3.07 -1.80 12.83
N ASP A 11 -2.88 -0.53 12.45
CA ASP A 11 -3.57 0.05 11.29
C ASP A 11 -3.23 -0.72 10.01
N VAL A 12 -1.96 -1.09 9.81
CA VAL A 12 -1.50 -1.91 8.68
C VAL A 12 -2.14 -3.29 8.72
N ARG A 13 -2.14 -3.97 9.87
CA ARG A 13 -2.80 -5.28 10.03
C ARG A 13 -4.30 -5.19 9.75
N HIS A 14 -4.97 -4.17 10.28
CA HIS A 14 -6.39 -3.93 10.08
C HIS A 14 -6.71 -3.72 8.58
N ARG A 15 -5.90 -2.94 7.86
CA ARG A 15 -6.07 -2.74 6.41
C ARG A 15 -5.78 -3.98 5.58
N ILE A 16 -4.79 -4.78 5.96
CA ILE A 16 -4.54 -6.08 5.34
C ILE A 16 -5.78 -6.98 5.52
N SER A 17 -6.34 -7.03 6.73
CA SER A 17 -7.58 -7.77 7.01
C SER A 17 -8.77 -7.26 6.20
N ALA A 18 -8.92 -5.94 6.05
CA ALA A 18 -9.95 -5.35 5.18
C ALA A 18 -9.78 -5.76 3.71
N GLY A 19 -8.54 -5.78 3.21
CA GLY A 19 -8.22 -6.32 1.88
C GLY A 19 -8.61 -7.79 1.74
N TRP A 20 -8.31 -8.62 2.74
CA TRP A 20 -8.72 -10.03 2.76
C TRP A 20 -10.23 -10.22 2.81
N LEU A 21 -10.96 -9.37 3.51
CA LEU A 21 -12.43 -9.40 3.54
C LEU A 21 -12.99 -9.14 2.14
N LYS A 22 -12.49 -8.10 1.44
CA LYS A 22 -12.87 -7.81 0.05
C LYS A 22 -12.51 -8.96 -0.91
N TRP A 23 -11.34 -9.57 -0.72
CA TRP A 23 -10.96 -10.75 -1.48
C TRP A 23 -11.94 -11.92 -1.26
N ARG A 24 -12.30 -12.20 0.00
CA ARG A 24 -13.20 -13.30 0.37
C ARG A 24 -14.59 -13.11 -0.22
N GLN A 25 -15.13 -11.90 -0.16
CA GLN A 25 -16.42 -11.54 -0.77
C GLN A 25 -16.45 -11.81 -2.28
N ALA A 26 -15.30 -11.70 -2.96
CA ALA A 26 -15.16 -11.90 -4.40
C ALA A 26 -14.60 -13.28 -4.77
N SER A 27 -14.53 -14.21 -3.80
CA SER A 27 -13.91 -15.52 -4.01
C SER A 27 -14.58 -16.31 -5.14
N GLY A 28 -15.89 -16.16 -5.37
CA GLY A 28 -16.58 -16.78 -6.51
C GLY A 28 -15.98 -16.40 -7.87
N VAL A 29 -15.56 -15.14 -8.05
CA VAL A 29 -14.92 -14.66 -9.29
C VAL A 29 -13.41 -14.93 -9.29
N LEU A 30 -12.76 -14.76 -8.14
CA LEU A 30 -11.31 -14.87 -8.01
C LEU A 30 -10.83 -16.32 -8.02
N CYS A 31 -11.62 -17.26 -7.52
CA CYS A 31 -11.28 -18.68 -7.49
C CYS A 31 -11.75 -19.42 -8.76
N ASP A 32 -12.65 -18.85 -9.57
CA ASP A 32 -13.10 -19.47 -10.81
C ASP A 32 -11.97 -19.49 -11.85
N ARG A 33 -11.67 -20.69 -12.38
CA ARG A 33 -10.65 -20.90 -13.41
C ARG A 33 -11.05 -20.35 -14.79
N ARG A 34 -12.35 -20.21 -15.05
CA ARG A 34 -12.89 -19.66 -16.31
C ARG A 34 -12.68 -18.16 -16.41
N VAL A 35 -12.50 -17.47 -15.28
CA VAL A 35 -12.27 -16.03 -15.24
C VAL A 35 -10.85 -15.71 -15.67
N PRO A 36 -10.65 -14.86 -16.70
CA PRO A 36 -9.31 -14.49 -17.16
C PRO A 36 -8.48 -13.80 -16.07
N GLN A 37 -7.18 -14.13 -15.99
CA GLN A 37 -6.28 -13.60 -14.97
C GLN A 37 -6.16 -12.07 -14.98
N LYS A 38 -6.22 -11.45 -16.17
CA LYS A 38 -6.23 -9.98 -16.32
C LYS A 38 -7.48 -9.35 -15.69
N LEU A 39 -8.63 -10.03 -15.74
CA LEU A 39 -9.87 -9.56 -15.11
C LEU A 39 -9.77 -9.65 -13.58
N LYS A 40 -9.19 -10.74 -13.05
CA LYS A 40 -8.88 -10.87 -11.61
C LYS A 40 -7.92 -9.78 -11.13
N GLY A 41 -6.90 -9.46 -11.93
CA GLY A 41 -6.01 -8.34 -11.66
C GLY A 41 -6.69 -6.97 -11.71
N LYS A 42 -7.65 -6.76 -12.62
CA LYS A 42 -8.51 -5.56 -12.62
C LYS A 42 -9.33 -5.47 -11.34
N PHE A 43 -9.96 -6.57 -10.91
CA PHE A 43 -10.73 -6.62 -9.66
C PHE A 43 -9.86 -6.29 -8.44
N TYR A 44 -8.66 -6.86 -8.36
CA TYR A 44 -7.72 -6.54 -7.30
C TYR A 44 -7.41 -5.04 -7.25
N ARG A 45 -7.14 -4.41 -8.40
CA ARG A 45 -6.86 -2.97 -8.50
C ARG A 45 -8.03 -2.10 -8.05
N THR A 46 -9.27 -2.52 -8.31
CA THR A 46 -10.47 -1.69 -8.09
C THR A 46 -11.12 -1.89 -6.73
N ALA A 47 -11.07 -3.09 -6.14
CA ALA A 47 -11.81 -3.40 -4.91
C ALA A 47 -10.90 -3.74 -3.72
N ILE A 48 -9.85 -4.52 -3.95
CA ILE A 48 -9.01 -5.04 -2.86
C ILE A 48 -7.92 -4.04 -2.48
N ARG A 49 -7.17 -3.55 -3.46
CA ARG A 49 -6.07 -2.62 -3.21
C ARG A 49 -6.52 -1.33 -2.53
N PRO A 50 -7.62 -0.67 -2.95
CA PRO A 50 -8.09 0.52 -2.25
C PRO A 50 -8.44 0.24 -0.79
N ALA A 51 -9.01 -0.93 -0.47
CA ALA A 51 -9.30 -1.32 0.91
C ALA A 51 -8.01 -1.50 1.74
N MET A 52 -6.93 -2.01 1.13
CA MET A 52 -5.62 -2.13 1.80
C MET A 52 -4.90 -0.78 1.97
N LEU A 53 -5.10 0.18 1.05
CA LEU A 53 -4.40 1.46 1.05
C LEU A 53 -5.21 2.62 1.63
N TYR A 54 -6.42 2.37 2.11
CA TYR A 54 -7.27 3.44 2.65
C TYR A 54 -6.59 4.13 3.85
N GLY A 55 -6.40 5.44 3.75
CA GLY A 55 -5.71 6.23 4.79
C GLY A 55 -4.19 6.02 4.89
N ALA A 56 -3.57 5.24 4.00
CA ALA A 56 -2.13 4.96 4.04
C ALA A 56 -1.25 6.17 3.63
N GLU A 57 -1.88 7.20 3.05
CA GLU A 57 -1.26 8.46 2.64
C GLU A 57 -0.61 9.21 3.81
N CYS A 58 -1.21 9.12 5.01
CA CYS A 58 -0.75 9.83 6.21
C CYS A 58 0.08 8.94 7.15
N TRP A 59 0.35 7.69 6.79
CA TRP A 59 1.10 6.78 7.66
C TRP A 59 2.62 7.09 7.66
N PRO A 60 3.29 7.13 8.83
CA PRO A 60 4.75 7.11 8.91
C PRO A 60 5.31 5.71 8.59
N THR A 61 5.21 5.23 7.35
CA THR A 61 5.63 3.85 7.01
C THR A 61 7.15 3.69 6.98
N LYS A 62 7.62 2.80 7.85
CA LYS A 62 8.90 2.07 7.76
C LYS A 62 8.84 0.94 6.70
N ARG A 63 10.02 0.46 6.28
CA ARG A 63 10.17 -0.66 5.32
C ARG A 63 9.40 -1.92 5.73
N ARG A 64 9.33 -2.23 7.03
CA ARG A 64 8.60 -3.40 7.56
C ARG A 64 7.12 -3.39 7.17
N HIS A 65 6.45 -2.23 7.20
CA HIS A 65 5.02 -2.14 6.90
C HIS A 65 4.76 -2.27 5.39
N VAL A 66 5.64 -1.69 4.57
CA VAL A 66 5.59 -1.87 3.10
C VAL A 66 5.79 -3.35 2.75
N GLN A 67 6.73 -4.01 3.42
CA GLN A 67 6.95 -5.45 3.25
C GLN A 67 5.72 -6.28 3.65
N GLN A 68 5.05 -5.95 4.77
CA GLN A 68 3.81 -6.63 5.18
C GLN A 68 2.71 -6.50 4.12
N LEU A 69 2.51 -5.29 3.57
CA LEU A 69 1.56 -5.04 2.48
C LEU A 69 1.92 -5.84 1.22
N SER A 70 3.19 -5.84 0.83
CA SER A 70 3.71 -6.58 -0.33
C SER A 70 3.54 -8.09 -0.19
N VAL A 71 3.78 -8.64 1.01
CA VAL A 71 3.55 -10.07 1.30
C VAL A 71 2.06 -10.42 1.19
N ALA A 72 1.18 -9.57 1.74
CA ALA A 72 -0.27 -9.76 1.64
C ALA A 72 -0.75 -9.68 0.17
N GLU A 73 -0.31 -8.68 -0.59
CA GLU A 73 -0.59 -8.56 -2.04
C GLU A 73 -0.17 -9.84 -2.76
N MET A 74 1.10 -10.24 -2.65
CA MET A 74 1.60 -11.40 -3.37
C MET A 74 0.92 -12.71 -2.98
N ARG A 75 0.50 -12.86 -1.72
CA ARG A 75 -0.29 -14.01 -1.27
C ARG A 75 -1.65 -14.06 -1.97
N MET A 76 -2.35 -12.94 -2.07
CA MET A 76 -3.62 -12.86 -2.80
C MET A 76 -3.44 -13.11 -4.31
N LEU A 77 -2.44 -12.47 -4.93
CA LEU A 77 -2.16 -12.61 -6.37
C LEU A 77 -1.82 -14.05 -6.75
N ARG A 78 -0.94 -14.70 -5.97
CA ARG A 78 -0.57 -16.11 -6.17
C ARG A 78 -1.79 -17.02 -6.07
N TRP A 79 -2.64 -16.79 -5.08
CA TRP A 79 -3.78 -17.67 -4.84
C TRP A 79 -4.76 -17.69 -6.01
N PHE A 80 -5.17 -16.53 -6.53
CA PHE A 80 -6.12 -16.52 -7.66
C PHE A 80 -5.47 -16.92 -9.01
N CYS A 81 -4.14 -16.87 -9.10
CA CYS A 81 -3.37 -17.47 -10.20
C CYS A 81 -3.20 -18.99 -10.05
N GLY A 82 -3.61 -19.59 -8.92
CA GLY A 82 -3.40 -21.01 -8.64
C GLY A 82 -1.94 -21.37 -8.36
N HIS A 83 -1.11 -20.39 -7.99
CA HIS A 83 0.31 -20.61 -7.74
C HIS A 83 0.62 -20.76 -6.25
N THR A 84 1.47 -21.72 -5.94
CA THR A 84 2.02 -21.91 -4.59
C THR A 84 3.44 -21.34 -4.49
N ARG A 85 4.05 -21.42 -3.30
CA ARG A 85 5.49 -21.12 -3.14
C ARG A 85 6.38 -22.19 -3.79
N ARG A 86 5.89 -23.43 -3.94
CA ARG A 86 6.67 -24.56 -4.52
C ARG A 86 6.90 -24.40 -6.01
N ASP A 87 6.02 -23.67 -6.69
CA ASP A 87 6.12 -23.44 -8.14
C ASP A 87 7.30 -22.55 -8.53
N ARG A 88 7.97 -21.90 -7.56
CA ARG A 88 9.16 -21.03 -7.74
C ARG A 88 9.00 -19.94 -8.82
N VAL A 89 7.77 -19.60 -9.20
CA VAL A 89 7.48 -18.49 -10.13
C VAL A 89 7.88 -17.17 -9.49
N ARG A 90 8.60 -16.32 -10.24
CA ARG A 90 9.01 -14.99 -9.78
C ARG A 90 7.80 -14.08 -9.51
N ASN A 91 7.92 -13.16 -8.54
CA ASN A 91 6.83 -12.25 -8.20
C ASN A 91 6.49 -11.31 -9.36
N GLU A 92 7.51 -10.86 -10.10
CA GLU A 92 7.37 -10.00 -11.29
C GLU A 92 6.51 -10.67 -12.36
N ALA A 93 6.76 -11.95 -12.66
CA ALA A 93 6.01 -12.71 -13.66
C ALA A 93 4.53 -12.85 -13.29
N ILE A 94 4.21 -13.02 -12.00
CA ILE A 94 2.82 -13.07 -11.53
C ILE A 94 2.15 -11.72 -11.75
N ARG A 95 2.81 -10.64 -11.32
CA ARG A 95 2.32 -9.26 -11.47
C ARG A 95 2.07 -8.89 -12.93
N GLU A 96 2.98 -9.26 -13.82
CA GLU A 96 2.84 -9.06 -15.27
C GLU A 96 1.62 -9.82 -15.82
N ARG A 97 1.49 -11.10 -15.47
CA ARG A 97 0.37 -11.96 -15.91
C ARG A 97 -0.98 -11.36 -15.53
N VAL A 98 -1.11 -10.82 -14.31
CA VAL A 98 -2.37 -10.22 -13.83
C VAL A 98 -2.52 -8.74 -14.20
N GLY A 99 -1.45 -8.07 -14.65
CA GLY A 99 -1.45 -6.65 -14.99
C GLY A 99 -1.52 -5.72 -13.77
N VAL A 100 -0.75 -6.04 -12.73
CA VAL A 100 -0.75 -5.37 -11.43
C VAL A 100 0.66 -4.84 -11.12
N VAL A 101 0.78 -3.52 -10.97
CA VAL A 101 2.00 -2.85 -10.44
C VAL A 101 2.20 -3.16 -8.95
N PRO A 102 3.41 -3.19 -8.39
CA PRO A 102 3.63 -3.37 -6.95
C PRO A 102 2.82 -2.41 -6.06
N ILE A 103 2.35 -2.91 -4.91
CA ILE A 103 1.59 -2.09 -3.94
C ILE A 103 2.41 -0.91 -3.39
N GLU A 104 3.73 -1.06 -3.27
CA GLU A 104 4.66 -0.02 -2.83
C GLU A 104 4.68 1.20 -3.77
N GLU A 105 4.74 0.95 -5.08
CA GLU A 105 4.66 2.01 -6.08
C GLU A 105 3.32 2.74 -5.98
N LYS A 106 2.23 2.00 -5.74
CA LYS A 106 0.91 2.60 -5.61
C LYS A 106 0.78 3.43 -4.32
N LEU A 107 1.35 2.95 -3.21
CA LEU A 107 1.43 3.69 -1.96
C LEU A 107 2.20 5.02 -2.14
N THR A 108 3.34 4.96 -2.83
CA THR A 108 4.15 6.15 -3.15
C THR A 108 3.37 7.13 -4.02
N GLN A 109 2.68 6.64 -5.05
CA GLN A 109 1.85 7.48 -5.90
C GLN A 109 0.72 8.17 -5.11
N HIS A 110 0.06 7.45 -4.20
CA HIS A 110 -0.99 8.01 -3.35
C HIS A 110 -0.46 9.15 -2.47
N ARG A 111 0.70 8.95 -1.84
CA ARG A 111 1.35 9.99 -1.03
C ARG A 111 1.72 11.23 -1.83
N LEU A 112 2.28 11.05 -3.03
CA LEU A 112 2.63 12.18 -3.90
C LEU A 112 1.39 12.95 -4.36
N ARG A 113 0.28 12.24 -4.65
CA ARG A 113 -1.00 12.88 -4.97
C ARG A 113 -1.56 13.67 -3.79
N TRP A 114 -1.52 13.10 -2.60
CA TRP A 114 -1.91 13.77 -1.35
C TRP A 114 -1.05 15.01 -1.09
N PHE A 115 0.28 14.87 -1.17
CA PHE A 115 1.22 15.97 -1.00
C PHE A 115 0.96 17.09 -2.00
N GLY A 116 0.77 16.76 -3.29
CA GLY A 116 0.40 17.75 -4.30
C GLY A 116 -0.94 18.42 -4.00
N HIS A 117 -1.92 17.71 -3.44
CA HIS A 117 -3.18 18.31 -2.98
C HIS A 117 -2.94 19.31 -1.85
N VAL A 118 -2.11 18.97 -0.87
CA VAL A 118 -1.74 19.87 0.24
C VAL A 118 -1.00 21.10 -0.27
N GLN A 119 -0.04 20.95 -1.18
CA GLN A 119 0.71 22.08 -1.74
C GLN A 119 -0.15 23.09 -2.51
N ARG A 120 -1.24 22.63 -3.14
CA ARG A 120 -2.19 23.49 -3.86
C ARG A 120 -3.13 24.27 -2.93
N ARG A 121 -3.23 23.95 -1.64
CA ARG A 121 -4.03 24.70 -0.68
C ARG A 121 -3.39 26.06 -0.36
N PRO A 122 -4.17 27.09 0.02
CA PRO A 122 -3.60 28.37 0.45
C PRO A 122 -2.67 28.21 1.67
N PRO A 123 -1.61 29.03 1.82
CA PRO A 123 -0.65 28.93 2.94
C PRO A 123 -1.28 28.97 4.33
N GLU A 124 -2.42 29.64 4.46
CA GLU A 124 -3.19 29.81 5.69
C GLU A 124 -3.98 28.54 6.07
N ALA A 125 -4.10 27.58 5.14
CA ALA A 125 -4.77 26.32 5.41
C ALA A 125 -3.99 25.53 6.49
N PRO A 126 -4.64 25.08 7.58
CA PRO A 126 -3.99 24.35 8.68
C PRO A 126 -3.20 23.12 8.21
N VAL A 127 -3.68 22.46 7.14
CA VAL A 127 -3.05 21.28 6.56
C VAL A 127 -1.74 21.62 5.83
N ARG A 128 -1.58 22.85 5.31
CA ARG A 128 -0.34 23.30 4.66
C ARG A 128 0.65 23.88 5.66
N SER A 129 0.17 24.62 6.66
CA SER A 129 1.03 25.24 7.68
C SER A 129 1.75 24.23 8.57
N GLY A 130 1.15 23.05 8.82
CA GLY A 130 1.76 21.97 9.58
C GLY A 130 2.68 21.02 8.79
N VAL A 131 2.67 21.07 7.46
CA VAL A 131 3.28 20.01 6.61
C VAL A 131 4.74 20.24 6.28
N LEU A 132 5.26 21.48 6.31
CA LEU A 132 6.70 21.78 6.23
C LEU A 132 6.95 23.27 6.49
N LYS A 133 7.51 23.63 7.65
CA LYS A 133 8.54 24.67 7.66
C LYS A 133 9.84 23.96 7.29
N ARG A 134 10.49 24.39 6.20
CA ARG A 134 11.90 24.06 5.98
C ARG A 134 12.63 24.60 7.21
N VAL A 135 13.20 23.73 8.03
CA VAL A 135 14.13 24.18 9.07
C VAL A 135 15.43 24.45 8.32
N ASP A 136 15.59 25.65 7.77
CA ASP A 136 16.81 26.06 7.07
C ASP A 136 18.03 26.15 8.04
N GLU A 137 17.83 25.91 9.35
CA GLU A 137 18.87 25.96 10.38
C GLU A 137 18.98 24.68 11.22
N VAL A 138 19.21 23.52 10.60
CA VAL A 138 19.76 22.38 11.36
C VAL A 138 21.29 22.49 11.34
N LYS A 139 21.86 23.18 12.33
CA LYS A 139 23.31 23.08 12.62
C LYS A 139 23.62 21.60 12.90
N ARG A 140 24.27 20.91 11.96
CA ARG A 140 24.82 19.57 12.19
C ARG A 140 25.78 19.65 13.37
N GLY A 141 25.40 19.07 14.50
CA GLY A 141 26.29 18.94 15.64
C GLY A 141 27.54 18.18 15.21
N ARG A 142 28.72 18.72 15.54
CA ARG A 142 30.00 18.01 15.39
C ARG A 142 29.89 16.67 16.12
N SER A 143 30.23 15.59 15.43
CA SER A 143 30.45 14.27 16.05
C SER A 143 31.48 14.39 17.17
N ARG A 144 31.23 13.70 18.28
CA ARG A 144 32.18 13.60 19.39
C ARG A 144 33.45 12.85 18.96
N PRO A 145 34.61 13.15 19.55
CA PRO A 145 35.90 12.53 19.20
C PRO A 145 35.90 11.01 19.33
#